data_AF-A0A840KH36-F1
#
_entry.id   AF-A0A840KH36-F1
#
_cell.length_a   1.000
_cell.length_b   1.000
_cell.length_c   1.000
_cell.angle_alpha   90.00
_cell.angle_beta   90.00
_cell.angle_gamma   90.00
#
_symmetry.space_group_name_H-M   'P 1'
#
loop_
_entity.id
_entity.type
_entity.pdbx_description
1 polymer ?
#
loop_
_entity_poly.entity_id
_entity_poly.type
_entity_poly.pdbx_seq_one_letter_code
_entity_poly.pdbx_strand_id
1 'polypeptide(L)'
;MSQVKPEAIWQHEKVLPYILTRLKDKIDEITAVEKIMLFGSRGKLPPACWNELEGKDWDVLVQAKFRLKNSRVLIDEDYHLDLLVMDESQTEVFCRGKTVKELFPVNELECLTIKNKEHGNI
;
A
#
# COMPACT_ATOMS: atom_id res chain seq x y z
N MET A 1 5.84 -22.31 12.25
CA MET A 1 5.93 -20.93 11.75
C MET A 1 5.89 -21.00 10.24
N SER A 2 4.94 -20.32 9.60
CA SER A 2 4.72 -20.40 8.15
C SER A 2 5.94 -19.80 7.42
N GLN A 3 6.59 -20.57 6.56
CA GLN A 3 7.68 -20.10 5.71
C GLN A 3 7.08 -19.24 4.61
N VAL A 4 7.00 -17.93 4.84
CA VAL A 4 6.64 -16.97 3.80
C VAL A 4 7.79 -16.96 2.78
N LYS A 5 7.48 -17.26 1.52
CA LYS A 5 8.48 -17.32 0.45
C LYS A 5 9.01 -15.91 0.15
N PRO A 6 10.33 -15.68 0.07
CA PRO A 6 10.89 -14.36 -0.27
C PRO A 6 10.33 -13.79 -1.58
N GLU A 7 10.07 -14.67 -2.55
CA GLU A 7 9.48 -14.36 -3.86
C GLU A 7 8.07 -13.75 -3.79
N ALA A 8 7.32 -14.02 -2.72
CA ALA A 8 5.97 -13.53 -2.46
C ALA A 8 5.96 -12.12 -1.84
N ILE A 9 7.06 -11.73 -1.18
CA ILE A 9 7.13 -10.48 -0.41
C ILE A 9 7.64 -9.31 -1.29
N TRP A 10 8.33 -9.63 -2.38
CA TRP A 10 9.01 -8.66 -3.26
C TRP A 10 8.37 -8.57 -4.67
N GLN A 11 7.14 -8.03 -4.76
CA GLN A 11 6.47 -7.82 -6.05
C GLN A 11 5.79 -6.45 -6.12
N HIS A 12 6.56 -5.37 -6.01
CA HIS A 12 6.02 -4.00 -6.13
C HIS A 12 5.23 -3.79 -7.43
N GLU A 13 5.62 -4.48 -8.51
CA GLU A 13 4.92 -4.45 -9.80
C GLU A 13 3.54 -5.08 -9.77
N LYS A 14 3.23 -5.93 -8.77
CA LYS A 14 1.92 -6.57 -8.62
C LYS A 14 1.13 -5.99 -7.46
N VAL A 15 1.80 -5.67 -6.36
CA VAL A 15 1.18 -5.12 -5.15
C VAL A 15 0.71 -3.67 -5.36
N LEU A 16 1.50 -2.81 -6.01
CA LEU A 16 1.07 -1.42 -6.24
C LEU A 16 -0.17 -1.35 -7.15
N PRO A 17 -0.24 -2.05 -8.30
CA PRO A 17 -1.47 -2.12 -9.08
C PRO A 17 -2.64 -2.70 -8.30
N TYR A 18 -2.44 -3.76 -7.52
CA TYR A 18 -3.50 -4.33 -6.68
C TYR A 18 -4.07 -3.31 -5.68
N ILE A 19 -3.19 -2.59 -4.97
CA ILE A 19 -3.59 -1.55 -4.00
C ILE A 19 -4.40 -0.45 -4.69
N LEU A 20 -3.91 0.04 -5.82
CA LEU A 20 -4.51 1.18 -6.54
C LEU A 20 -5.76 0.82 -7.35
N THR A 21 -5.98 -0.47 -7.64
CA THR A 21 -7.16 -0.95 -8.40
C THR A 21 -8.07 -1.77 -7.50
N ARG A 22 -7.91 -3.09 -7.48
CA ARG A 22 -8.84 -4.05 -6.86
C ARG A 22 -9.07 -3.78 -5.38
N LEU A 23 -8.05 -3.40 -4.61
CA LEU A 23 -8.23 -3.06 -3.20
C LEU A 23 -9.01 -1.76 -3.03
N LYS A 24 -8.63 -0.71 -3.76
CA LYS A 24 -9.35 0.56 -3.76
C LYS A 24 -10.82 0.33 -4.12
N ASP A 25 -11.10 -0.35 -5.22
CA ASP A 25 -12.47 -0.59 -5.72
C ASP A 25 -13.31 -1.36 -4.70
N LYS A 26 -12.76 -2.42 -4.07
CA LYS A 26 -13.43 -3.16 -3.00
C LYS A 26 -13.79 -2.27 -1.79
N ILE A 27 -12.95 -1.31 -1.45
CA ILE A 27 -13.23 -0.38 -0.34
C ILE A 27 -14.25 0.68 -0.80
N ASP A 28 -14.11 1.19 -2.02
CA ASP A 28 -14.99 2.19 -2.64
C ASP A 28 -16.45 1.70 -2.77
N GLU A 29 -16.66 0.39 -2.96
CA GLU A 29 -17.98 -0.25 -2.92
C GLU A 29 -18.69 -0.06 -1.56
N ILE A 30 -17.93 0.13 -0.47
CA ILE A 30 -18.45 0.26 0.90
C ILE A 30 -18.43 1.72 1.36
N THR A 31 -17.36 2.45 1.06
CA THR A 31 -17.12 3.82 1.51
C THR A 31 -16.13 4.50 0.59
N ALA A 32 -16.36 5.79 0.26
CA ALA A 32 -15.50 6.51 -0.65
C ALA A 32 -14.06 6.55 -0.14
N VAL A 33 -13.12 6.07 -0.95
CA VAL A 33 -11.68 6.14 -0.68
C VAL A 33 -11.17 7.55 -0.99
N GLU A 34 -10.67 8.23 0.02
CA GLU A 34 -10.16 9.60 -0.10
C GLU A 34 -8.65 9.64 -0.30
N LYS A 35 -7.92 8.79 0.43
CA LYS A 35 -6.46 8.68 0.32
C LYS A 35 -5.98 7.25 0.48
N ILE A 36 -4.89 6.91 -0.19
CA ILE A 36 -4.15 5.68 0.04
C ILE A 36 -2.70 6.06 0.33
N MET A 37 -2.15 5.56 1.43
CA MET A 37 -0.81 5.86 1.88
C MET A 37 -0.05 4.58 2.24
N LEU A 38 1.25 4.57 1.96
CA LEU A 38 2.18 3.61 2.54
C LEU A 38 2.81 4.22 3.79
N PHE A 39 2.87 3.43 4.85
CA PHE A 39 3.60 3.78 6.07
C PHE A 39 4.70 2.74 6.34
N GLY A 40 5.25 2.74 7.55
CA GLY A 40 6.26 1.75 7.95
C GLY A 40 7.56 1.89 7.16
N SER A 41 8.18 0.76 6.83
CA SER A 41 9.50 0.74 6.17
C SER A 41 9.48 1.37 4.79
N ARG A 42 8.42 1.11 4.00
CA ARG A 42 8.23 1.66 2.64
C ARG A 42 7.86 3.14 2.65
N GLY A 43 7.16 3.60 3.69
CA GLY A 43 6.93 5.04 3.90
C GLY A 43 8.23 5.81 4.17
N LYS A 44 9.18 5.21 4.89
CA LYS A 44 10.44 5.86 5.31
C LYS A 44 11.52 5.88 4.23
N LEU A 45 11.71 4.79 3.49
CA LEU A 45 12.79 4.67 2.53
C LEU A 45 12.40 5.26 1.16
N PRO A 46 13.34 5.91 0.45
CA PRO A 46 13.11 6.29 -0.94
C PRO A 46 12.93 5.04 -1.82
N PRO A 47 12.13 5.11 -2.90
CA PRO A 47 11.86 3.96 -3.77
C PRO A 47 13.10 3.25 -4.31
N ALA A 48 14.18 4.00 -4.54
CA ALA A 48 15.45 3.48 -5.03
C ALA A 48 16.16 2.51 -4.05
N CYS A 49 15.86 2.61 -2.75
CA CYS A 49 16.44 1.75 -1.70
C CYS A 49 15.48 0.66 -1.25
N TRP A 50 14.33 0.50 -1.91
CA TRP A 50 13.36 -0.46 -1.44
C TRP A 50 13.86 -1.89 -1.53
N ASN A 51 14.81 -2.20 -2.43
CA ASN A 51 15.46 -3.52 -2.53
C ASN A 51 16.00 -4.05 -1.18
N GLU A 52 16.32 -3.16 -0.24
CA GLU A 52 16.72 -3.51 1.13
C GLU A 52 15.55 -4.02 2.00
N LEU A 53 14.32 -3.89 1.53
CA LEU A 53 13.07 -4.31 2.19
C LEU A 53 12.56 -5.65 1.65
N GLU A 54 13.42 -6.44 1.01
CA GLU A 54 13.14 -7.82 0.66
C GLU A 54 12.69 -8.60 1.91
N GLY A 55 11.58 -9.32 1.81
CA GLY A 55 11.02 -10.05 2.95
C GLY A 55 10.25 -9.20 3.97
N LYS A 56 9.98 -7.91 3.71
CA LYS A 56 9.12 -7.06 4.54
C LYS A 56 7.70 -6.89 3.99
N ASP A 57 6.73 -6.94 4.88
CA ASP A 57 5.29 -6.74 4.61
C ASP A 57 4.96 -5.31 4.10
N TRP A 58 3.78 -5.17 3.50
CA TRP A 58 3.27 -3.88 3.02
C TRP A 58 2.32 -3.25 4.04
N ASP A 59 2.78 -2.18 4.66
CA ASP A 59 1.99 -1.33 5.56
C ASP A 59 1.17 -0.31 4.75
N VAL A 60 -0.14 -0.55 4.60
CA VAL A 60 -1.05 0.28 3.81
C VAL A 60 -2.14 0.90 4.67
N LEU A 61 -2.29 2.22 4.58
CA LEU A 61 -3.38 2.95 5.22
C LEU A 61 -4.29 3.55 4.14
N VAL A 62 -5.59 3.29 4.27
CA VAL A 62 -6.64 3.85 3.43
C VAL A 62 -7.47 4.80 4.27
N GLN A 63 -7.45 6.08 3.91
CA GLN A 63 -8.40 7.05 4.43
C GLN A 63 -9.69 6.92 3.63
N ALA A 64 -10.79 6.69 4.33
CA ALA A 64 -12.12 6.62 3.75
C ALA A 64 -13.07 7.61 4.42
N LYS A 65 -14.09 8.05 3.68
CA LYS A 65 -15.06 9.05 4.13
C LYS A 65 -15.80 8.65 5.41
N PHE A 66 -16.11 7.36 5.55
CA PHE A 66 -16.78 6.81 6.73
C PHE A 66 -15.99 5.65 7.34
N ARG A 67 -16.06 5.56 8.67
CA ARG A 67 -15.38 4.53 9.47
C ARG A 67 -15.85 3.12 9.10
N LEU A 68 -14.92 2.28 8.65
CA LEU A 68 -15.14 0.84 8.58
C LEU A 68 -14.73 0.18 9.90
N LYS A 69 -15.59 -0.68 10.44
CA LYS A 69 -15.37 -1.35 11.73
C LYS A 69 -14.49 -2.62 11.63
N ASN A 70 -14.02 -2.99 10.43
CA ASN A 70 -13.33 -4.24 10.17
C ASN A 70 -12.03 -4.01 9.38
N SER A 71 -10.89 -3.86 10.06
CA SER A 71 -9.57 -4.10 9.47
C SER A 71 -9.23 -5.57 9.65
N ARG A 72 -9.35 -6.39 8.61
CA ARG A 72 -8.76 -7.72 8.57
C ARG A 72 -7.58 -7.70 7.61
N VAL A 73 -6.52 -8.43 7.95
CA VAL A 73 -5.41 -8.74 7.05
C VAL A 73 -5.98 -9.39 5.79
N LEU A 74 -5.75 -8.78 4.63
CA LEU A 74 -6.15 -9.33 3.34
C LEU A 74 -5.04 -10.26 2.87
N ILE A 75 -5.20 -11.55 3.16
CA ILE A 75 -4.39 -12.64 2.60
C ILE A 75 -5.13 -13.15 1.36
N ASP A 76 -5.32 -12.32 0.34
CA ASP A 76 -6.10 -12.73 -0.84
C ASP A 76 -5.23 -13.26 -1.99
N GLU A 77 -3.92 -12.98 -1.99
CA GLU A 77 -2.99 -13.48 -3.00
C GLU A 77 -1.63 -13.69 -2.31
N ASP A 78 -0.60 -14.22 -2.99
CA ASP A 78 0.75 -14.50 -2.46
C ASP A 78 1.50 -13.24 -1.98
N TYR A 79 0.89 -12.34 -1.21
CA TYR A 79 1.42 -11.10 -0.67
C TYR A 79 0.97 -10.93 0.78
N HIS A 80 1.84 -10.36 1.60
CA HIS A 80 1.54 -10.00 2.98
C HIS A 80 1.31 -8.48 3.06
N LEU A 81 0.06 -8.09 3.27
CA LEU A 81 -0.38 -6.69 3.32
C LEU A 81 -1.14 -6.42 4.61
N ASP A 82 -0.60 -5.50 5.40
CA ASP A 82 -1.22 -4.98 6.61
C ASP A 82 -2.03 -3.75 6.23
N LEU A 83 -3.36 -3.92 6.20
CA LEU A 83 -4.31 -2.89 5.82
C LEU A 83 -4.95 -2.23 7.05
N LEU A 84 -4.82 -0.91 7.12
CA LEU A 84 -5.60 -0.05 8.01
C LEU A 84 -6.58 0.77 7.19
N VAL A 85 -7.87 0.74 7.55
CA VAL A 85 -8.88 1.64 6.96
C VAL A 85 -9.42 2.54 8.06
N MET A 86 -9.31 3.85 7.87
CA MET A 86 -9.58 4.87 8.89
C MET A 86 -10.35 6.04 8.29
N ASP A 87 -11.07 6.78 9.14
CA ASP A 87 -11.59 8.10 8.75
C ASP A 87 -10.50 9.18 8.81
N GLU A 88 -10.80 10.37 8.31
CA GLU A 88 -9.87 11.51 8.29
C GLU A 88 -9.30 11.83 9.67
N SER A 89 -10.14 11.85 10.72
CA SER A 89 -9.72 12.23 12.07
C SER A 89 -8.72 11.24 12.66
N GLN A 90 -8.94 9.94 12.46
CA GLN A 90 -8.04 8.89 12.90
C GLN A 90 -6.76 8.87 12.07
N THR A 91 -6.89 9.13 10.77
CA THR A 91 -5.76 9.20 9.84
C THR A 91 -4.81 10.33 10.23
N GLU A 92 -5.33 11.52 10.55
CA GLU A 92 -4.51 12.66 10.96
C GLU A 92 -3.71 12.36 12.25
N VAL A 93 -4.38 11.77 13.24
CA VAL A 93 -3.74 11.36 14.50
C VAL A 93 -2.70 10.27 14.25
N PHE A 94 -3.00 9.29 13.39
CA PHE A 94 -2.08 8.20 13.09
C PHE A 94 -0.83 8.70 12.35
N CYS A 95 -1.00 9.53 11.32
CA CYS A 95 0.12 10.00 10.50
C CYS A 95 0.97 11.06 11.21
N ARG A 96 0.51 11.63 12.32
CA ARG A 96 1.26 12.63 13.09
C ARG A 96 2.63 12.10 13.51
N GLY A 97 3.69 12.74 13.00
CA GLY A 97 5.08 12.37 13.27
C GLY A 97 5.57 11.11 12.56
N LYS A 98 4.80 10.54 11.64
CA LYS A 98 5.20 9.41 10.80
C LYS A 98 5.55 9.90 9.39
N THR A 99 6.57 9.30 8.79
CA THR A 99 6.81 9.43 7.35
C THR A 99 5.87 8.49 6.61
N VAL A 100 5.06 9.05 5.72
CA VAL A 100 4.14 8.32 4.86
C VAL A 100 4.41 8.70 3.42
N LYS A 101 3.99 7.84 2.48
CA LYS A 101 4.00 8.13 1.04
C LYS A 101 2.59 7.99 0.51
N GLU A 102 2.06 9.05 -0.07
CA GLU A 102 0.74 9.03 -0.67
C GLU A 102 0.77 8.37 -2.05
N LEU A 103 -0.07 7.36 -2.24
CA LEU A 103 -0.28 6.68 -3.53
C LEU A 103 -1.49 7.22 -4.27
N PHE A 104 -2.47 7.74 -3.54
CA PHE A 104 -3.68 8.33 -4.09
C PHE A 104 -4.15 9.50 -3.19
N PRO A 105 -4.54 10.65 -3.76
CA PRO A 105 -4.58 10.95 -5.20
C PRO A 105 -3.24 11.37 -5.83
N VAL A 106 -2.22 11.77 -5.04
CA VAL A 106 -1.00 12.42 -5.58
C VAL A 106 -0.01 11.46 -6.27
N ASN A 107 -0.06 10.16 -5.96
CA ASN A 107 0.89 9.13 -6.42
C ASN A 107 2.37 9.57 -6.39
N GLU A 108 2.93 9.67 -5.17
CA GLU A 108 4.36 9.97 -4.95
C GLU A 108 5.32 8.90 -5.52
N LEU A 109 4.79 7.77 -5.99
CA LEU A 109 5.55 6.68 -6.59
C LEU A 109 5.46 6.62 -8.11
N GLU A 110 4.94 7.66 -8.77
CA GLU A 110 4.80 7.69 -10.23
C GLU A 110 6.11 7.37 -10.97
N CYS A 111 7.26 7.74 -10.38
CA CYS A 111 8.59 7.39 -10.89
C CYS A 111 8.84 5.88 -11.05
N LEU A 112 8.20 5.03 -10.24
CA LEU A 112 8.28 3.57 -10.37
C LEU A 112 7.40 3.07 -11.53
N THR A 113 6.28 3.74 -11.79
CA THR A 113 5.36 3.39 -12.88
C THR A 113 5.97 3.68 -14.26
N ILE A 114 6.83 4.70 -14.37
CA ILE A 114 7.51 5.07 -15.62
C ILE A 114 8.62 4.08 -15.97
N LYS A 115 9.42 3.63 -14.99
CA LYS A 115 10.52 2.67 -15.23
C LYS A 115 10.04 1.34 -15.82
N ASN A 116 8.84 0.90 -15.46
CA ASN A 116 8.24 -0.33 -15.99
C ASN A 116 7.71 -0.18 -17.43
N LYS A 117 7.42 1.05 -17.88
CA LYS A 117 7.09 1.31 -19.29
C LYS A 117 8.34 1.33 -20.19
N GLU A 118 9.49 1.73 -19.65
CA GLU A 118 10.76 1.78 -20.40
C GLU A 118 11.42 0.39 -20.50
N HIS A 119 11.28 -0.45 -19.48
CA HIS A 119 11.73 -1.86 -19.50
C HIS A 119 10.68 -2.81 -20.09
N GLY A 120 10.22 -2.50 -21.31
CA GLY A 120 9.20 -3.29 -22.01
C GLY A 120 9.48 -4.79 -21.99
N ASN A 121 8.67 -5.52 -21.24
CA ASN A 121 8.37 -6.93 -21.42
C ASN A 121 6.85 -7.10 -21.22
N ILE A 122 6.12 -6.85 -22.30
CA ILE A 122 4.81 -7.47 -22.55
C ILE A 122 5.06 -8.59 -23.53
#